data_AF-A0A7F5RCJ6-F1
#
_entry.id   AF-A0A7F5RCJ6-F1
#
_cell.length_a   1.000
_cell.length_b   1.000
_cell.length_c   1.000
_cell.angle_alpha   90.00
_cell.angle_beta   90.00
_cell.angle_gamma   90.00
#
_symmetry.space_group_name_H-M   'P 1'
#
loop_
_entity.id
_entity.type
_entity.pdbx_description
1 polymer ?
#
loop_
_entity_poly.entity_id
_entity_poly.type
_entity_poly.pdbx_seq_one_letter_code
_entity_poly.pdbx_strand_id
1 'polypeptide(L)'
;MTLEKDLNLDVEKERKVRLCVENYYLAIFSSENVRGCPNKFDEHTLLVKIRADKDDLSLVYIYGIKSGLYLTMVGEKGHVKGVCN
;
A
#
# COMPACT_ATOMS: atom_id res chain seq x y z
N MET A 1 19.15 0.99 17.87
CA MET A 1 17.94 1.83 17.88
C MET A 1 16.95 1.12 16.98
N THR A 2 16.10 0.27 17.57
CA THR A 2 15.20 -0.64 16.84
C THR A 2 13.90 0.10 16.55
N LEU A 3 13.55 0.18 15.26
CA LEU A 3 12.39 0.88 14.66
C LEU A 3 11.03 0.21 14.98
N GLU A 4 10.86 -0.35 16.19
CA GLU A 4 9.69 -1.17 16.53
C GLU A 4 8.56 -0.40 17.25
N LYS A 5 8.57 0.95 17.27
CA LYS A 5 7.65 1.69 18.16
C LYS A 5 6.60 2.64 17.59
N ASP A 6 6.59 2.98 16.31
CA ASP A 6 5.76 4.13 15.88
C ASP A 6 4.67 3.87 14.82
N LEU A 7 4.33 2.62 14.50
CA LEU A 7 3.23 2.34 13.58
C LEU A 7 2.16 1.46 14.24
N ASN A 8 1.64 1.92 15.38
CA ASN A 8 0.31 1.54 15.84
C ASN A 8 -0.73 2.25 14.94
N LEU A 9 -0.70 1.89 13.65
CA LEU A 9 -1.58 2.45 12.65
C LEU A 9 -2.98 1.96 12.94
N ASP A 10 -3.82 2.86 13.41
CA ASP A 10 -5.25 2.66 13.55
C ASP A 10 -5.83 2.60 12.13
N VAL A 11 -5.64 1.47 11.44
CA VAL A 11 -6.03 1.24 10.04
C VAL A 11 -7.52 1.57 9.81
N GLU A 12 -8.34 1.52 10.86
CA GLU A 12 -9.76 1.88 10.84
C GLU A 12 -10.03 3.38 10.70
N LYS A 13 -9.11 4.26 11.15
CA LYS A 13 -9.24 5.72 10.99
C LYS A 13 -8.66 6.24 9.68
N GLU A 14 -7.84 5.43 9.02
CA GLU A 14 -7.15 5.82 7.80
C GLU A 14 -8.03 5.69 6.56
N ARG A 15 -7.82 6.59 5.59
CA ARG A 15 -8.70 6.70 4.42
C ARG A 15 -8.52 5.49 3.50
N LYS A 16 -9.55 4.64 3.43
CA LYS A 16 -9.65 3.55 2.43
C LYS A 16 -9.75 4.12 1.02
N VAL A 17 -8.93 3.61 0.10
CA VAL A 17 -8.83 4.09 -1.28
C VAL A 17 -8.73 2.92 -2.27
N ARG A 18 -9.01 3.22 -3.54
CA ARG A 18 -8.65 2.41 -4.69
C ARG A 18 -7.94 3.31 -5.69
N LEU A 19 -6.74 2.93 -6.12
CA LEU A 19 -5.99 3.66 -7.14
C LEU A 19 -6.29 3.04 -8.50
N CYS A 20 -6.73 3.83 -9.49
CA CYS A 20 -7.19 3.35 -10.78
C CYS A 20 -6.66 4.22 -11.92
N VAL A 21 -6.14 3.57 -12.97
CA VAL A 21 -5.73 4.18 -14.24
C VAL A 21 -6.16 3.23 -15.36
N GLU A 22 -6.76 3.74 -16.44
CA GLU A 22 -7.12 2.96 -17.64
C GLU A 22 -7.91 1.66 -17.38
N ASN A 23 -8.86 1.70 -16.43
CA ASN A 23 -9.67 0.54 -15.98
C ASN A 23 -8.91 -0.55 -15.22
N TYR A 24 -7.66 -0.30 -14.82
CA TYR A 24 -6.90 -1.17 -13.93
C TYR A 24 -6.79 -0.56 -12.54
N TYR A 25 -7.11 -1.36 -11.54
CA TYR A 25 -7.00 -1.02 -10.13
C TYR A 25 -5.70 -1.58 -9.57
N LEU A 26 -4.92 -0.78 -8.87
CA LEU A 26 -3.71 -1.27 -8.21
C LEU A 26 -4.10 -2.33 -7.17
N ALA A 27 -3.54 -3.54 -7.31
CA ALA A 27 -3.75 -4.64 -6.39
C ALA A 27 -2.41 -5.11 -5.82
N ILE A 28 -2.37 -5.27 -4.50
CA ILE A 28 -1.22 -5.83 -3.77
C ILE A 28 -1.64 -7.21 -3.27
N PHE A 29 -1.09 -8.26 -3.88
CA PHE A 29 -1.41 -9.64 -3.56
C PHE A 29 -0.56 -10.16 -2.39
N SER A 30 -1.06 -11.13 -1.63
CA SER A 30 -0.33 -11.72 -0.50
C SER A 30 0.98 -12.42 -0.89
N SER A 31 1.21 -12.63 -2.19
CA SER A 31 2.45 -13.17 -2.75
C SER A 31 3.52 -12.11 -3.03
N GLU A 32 3.43 -10.92 -2.43
CA GLU A 32 4.25 -9.74 -2.73
C GLU A 32 4.07 -9.15 -4.14
N ASN A 33 3.32 -9.81 -5.02
CA ASN A 33 3.11 -9.33 -6.37
C ASN A 33 2.21 -8.09 -6.37
N VAL A 34 2.60 -7.08 -7.14
CA VAL A 34 1.83 -5.84 -7.33
C VAL A 34 1.56 -5.65 -8.81
N ARG A 35 0.28 -5.51 -9.17
CA ARG A 35 -0.13 -5.33 -10.57
C ARG A 35 -1.50 -4.68 -10.69
N GLY A 36 -1.86 -4.26 -11.90
CA GLY A 36 -3.21 -3.82 -12.23
C GLY A 36 -4.21 -4.99 -12.26
N CYS A 37 -5.36 -4.81 -11.63
CA CYS A 37 -6.50 -5.72 -11.63
C CYS A 37 -7.68 -5.05 -12.35
N PRO A 38 -8.30 -5.67 -13.37
CA PRO A 38 -9.46 -5.08 -14.06
C PRO A 38 -10.73 -5.13 -13.20
N ASN A 39 -10.77 -5.96 -12.15
CA ASN A 39 -11.92 -6.11 -11.28
C ASN A 39 -11.81 -5.19 -10.05
N LYS A 40 -12.58 -4.10 -10.03
CA LYS A 40 -12.64 -3.15 -8.91
C LYS A 40 -13.08 -3.76 -7.58
N PHE A 41 -13.79 -4.90 -7.62
CA PHE A 41 -14.33 -5.56 -6.43
C PHE A 41 -13.41 -6.64 -5.87
N ASP A 42 -12.26 -6.89 -6.50
CA ASP A 42 -11.24 -7.75 -5.92
C ASP A 42 -10.75 -7.14 -4.60
N GLU A 43 -10.73 -7.95 -3.54
CA GLU A 43 -10.35 -7.53 -2.20
C GLU A 43 -8.91 -6.99 -2.11
N HIS A 44 -8.01 -7.44 -2.99
CA HIS A 44 -6.62 -6.96 -3.03
C HIS A 44 -6.48 -5.55 -3.60
N THR A 45 -7.54 -5.00 -4.19
CA THR A 45 -7.56 -3.60 -4.67
C THR A 45 -7.89 -2.60 -3.57
N LEU A 46 -8.31 -3.06 -2.39
CA LEU A 46 -8.65 -2.20 -1.27
C LEU A 46 -7.39 -1.82 -0.50
N LEU A 47 -7.04 -0.55 -0.57
CA LEU A 47 -5.81 0.01 -0.01
C LEU A 47 -6.12 1.04 1.07
N VAL A 48 -5.11 1.35 1.86
CA VAL A 48 -5.11 2.41 2.87
C VAL A 48 -3.98 3.36 2.54
N LYS A 49 -4.31 4.65 2.47
CA LYS A 49 -3.32 5.72 2.35
C LYS A 49 -3.00 6.23 3.75
N ILE A 50 -1.75 6.04 4.17
CA ILE A 50 -1.25 6.40 5.49
C ILE A 50 -0.27 7.55 5.34
N ARG A 51 -0.33 8.56 6.20
CA ARG A 51 0.71 9.61 6.25
C ARG A 51 1.96 9.06 6.94
N ALA A 52 3.10 9.18 6.27
CA ALA A 52 4.37 8.73 6.84
C ALA A 52 4.96 9.75 7.83
N ASP A 53 4.70 11.03 7.57
CA ASP A 53 5.20 12.15 8.35
C ASP A 53 4.03 13.12 8.64
N LYS A 54 4.08 13.79 9.79
CA LYS A 54 3.07 14.81 10.16
C LYS A 54 3.30 16.12 9.44
N ASP A 55 4.55 16.44 9.13
CA ASP A 55 4.99 17.69 8.55
C ASP A 55 5.15 17.60 7.02
N ASP A 56 5.45 16.41 6.48
CA ASP A 56 5.48 16.15 5.04
C ASP A 56 4.19 15.46 4.56
N LEU A 57 3.24 16.27 4.08
CA LEU A 57 1.96 15.79 3.54
C LEU A 57 2.08 15.05 2.21
N SER A 58 3.23 15.13 1.54
CA SER A 58 3.50 14.46 0.27
C SER A 58 3.98 13.02 0.46
N LEU A 59 4.55 12.70 1.63
CA LEU A 59 5.08 11.38 1.93
C LEU A 59 4.02 10.46 2.56
N VAL A 60 3.76 9.35 1.87
CA VAL A 60 2.68 8.43 2.24
C VAL A 60 3.08 6.97 2.07
N TYR A 61 2.59 6.13 2.97
CA TYR A 61 2.59 4.69 2.77
C TYR A 61 1.28 4.27 2.11
N ILE A 62 1.37 3.30 1.21
CA ILE A 62 0.22 2.62 0.62
C ILE A 62 0.21 1.19 1.12
N TYR A 63 -0.83 0.81 1.83
CA TYR A 63 -0.96 -0.50 2.48
C TYR A 63 -2.15 -1.28 1.90
N GLY A 64 -1.93 -2.55 1.54
CA GLY A 64 -2.97 -3.45 1.07
C GLY A 64 -3.69 -4.13 2.23
N ILE A 65 -4.99 -3.88 2.42
CA ILE A 65 -5.74 -4.41 3.56
C ILE A 65 -5.76 -5.94 3.56
N LYS A 66 -6.02 -6.52 2.39
CA LYS A 66 -6.14 -7.98 2.28
C LYS A 66 -4.78 -8.69 2.37
N SER A 67 -3.76 -8.13 1.75
CA SER A 67 -2.42 -8.74 1.71
C SER A 67 -1.63 -8.53 2.99
N GLY A 68 -1.90 -7.45 3.72
CA GLY A 68 -1.10 -7.08 4.88
C GLY A 68 0.27 -6.49 4.52
N LEU A 69 0.43 -5.98 3.29
CA LEU A 69 1.73 -5.57 2.75
C LEU A 69 1.73 -4.07 2.37
N TYR A 70 2.89 -3.44 2.54
CA TYR A 70 3.18 -2.09 2.04
C TYR A 70 3.69 -2.13 0.61
N LEU A 71 3.26 -1.16 -0.19
CA LEU A 71 3.82 -0.91 -1.50
C LEU A 71 5.23 -0.33 -1.37
N THR A 72 6.20 -0.96 -2.02
CA THR A 72 7.56 -0.42 -2.11
C THR A 72 8.12 -0.56 -3.52
N MET A 73 9.10 0.28 -3.82
CA MET A 73 9.93 0.17 -5.02
C MET A 73 11.29 -0.39 -4.59
N VAL A 74 11.69 -1.51 -5.19
CA VAL A 74 12.97 -2.19 -4.90
C VAL A 74 13.93 -2.10 -6.08
N GLY A 75 15.19 -1.82 -5.75
CA GLY A 75 16.30 -1.77 -6.71
C GLY A 75 16.27 -0.58 -7.66
N GLU A 76 17.30 -0.49 -8.49
CA GLU A 76 17.54 0.67 -9.37
C GLU A 76 16.63 0.70 -10.61
N LYS A 77 15.91 -0.38 -10.90
CA LYS A 77 15.08 -0.53 -12.12
C LYS A 77 13.60 -0.24 -11.92
N GLY A 78 13.20 0.34 -10.78
CA GLY A 78 11.82 0.73 -10.53
C GLY A 78 10.84 -0.44 -10.39
N HIS A 79 11.31 -1.62 -9.95
CA HIS A 79 10.44 -2.76 -9.71
C HIS A 79 9.62 -2.52 -8.45
N VAL A 80 8.31 -2.78 -8.51
CA VAL A 80 7.38 -2.53 -7.40
C VAL A 80 6.91 -3.86 -6.83
N LYS A 81 6.92 -3.98 -5.50
CA LYS A 81 6.42 -5.16 -4.79
C LYS A 81 5.77 -4.83 -3.44
N GLY A 82 5.07 -5.79 -2.86
CA GLY A 82 4.59 -5.75 -1.49
C GLY A 82 5.69 -6.19 -0.51
N VAL A 83 5.78 -5.53 0.66
CA VAL A 83 6.68 -5.93 1.75
C VAL A 83 5.98 -5.86 3.10
N CYS A 84 6.38 -6.73 4.02
CA CYS A 84 6.07 -6.57 5.44
C CYS A 84 6.89 -5.41 6.02
N ASN A 85 6.40 -4.85 7.12
CA ASN A 85 7.16 -3.91 7.93
C ASN A 85 8.34 -4.60 8.64
#